data_AF-A0A7J2X1S3-F1
#
_entry.id   AF-A0A7J2X1S3-F1
#
_cell.length_a   1.000
_cell.length_b   1.000
_cell.length_c   1.000
_cell.angle_alpha   90.00
_cell.angle_beta   90.00
_cell.angle_gamma   90.00
#
_symmetry.space_group_name_H-M   'P 1'
#
loop_
_entity.id
_entity.type
_entity.pdbx_description
1 polymer ?
#
loop_
_entity_poly.entity_id
_entity_poly.type
_entity_poly.pdbx_seq_one_letter_code
_entity_poly.pdbx_strand_id
1 'polypeptide(L)'
;MINYIVYFIGDLSLNSVILILLILFIIFLLFSDILKRSSAMKLSKPIIKTELICVRCGFKYVRNFKEDDFISKTTGEKCERCGGILRIYRIYSMEEKRVK
;
A
#
# COMPACT_ATOMS: atom_id res chain seq x y z
N MET A 1 -47.66 -11.02 3.44
CA MET A 1 -46.40 -10.25 3.60
C MET A 1 -46.54 -8.79 3.14
N ILE A 2 -47.22 -8.50 2.01
CA ILE A 2 -47.46 -7.13 1.53
C ILE A 2 -48.36 -6.31 2.49
N ASN A 3 -49.38 -6.92 3.11
CA ASN A 3 -50.26 -6.24 4.07
C ASN A 3 -49.54 -5.74 5.35
N TYR A 4 -48.45 -6.37 5.76
CA TYR A 4 -47.71 -5.96 6.96
C TYR A 4 -46.89 -4.69 6.71
N ILE A 5 -46.37 -4.55 5.49
CA ILE A 5 -45.63 -3.36 5.05
C ILE A 5 -46.57 -2.15 4.97
N VAL A 6 -47.81 -2.35 4.47
CA VAL A 6 -48.81 -1.27 4.39
C VAL A 6 -49.31 -0.84 5.77
N TYR A 7 -49.52 -1.78 6.71
CA TYR A 7 -49.92 -1.45 8.08
C TYR A 7 -48.81 -0.71 8.84
N PHE A 8 -47.54 -1.07 8.58
CA PHE A 8 -46.38 -0.39 9.15
C PHE A 8 -46.22 1.06 8.64
N ILE A 9 -46.69 1.36 7.43
CA ILE A 9 -46.68 2.71 6.84
C ILE A 9 -47.83 3.58 7.39
N GLY A 10 -48.92 2.96 7.88
CA GLY A 10 -50.14 3.65 8.31
C GLY A 10 -50.09 4.35 9.69
N ASP A 11 -49.28 3.85 10.62
CA ASP A 11 -49.11 4.40 11.99
C ASP A 11 -47.74 5.06 12.19
N LEU A 12 -47.18 5.65 11.13
CA LEU A 12 -45.85 6.27 11.18
C LEU A 12 -45.92 7.64 11.87
N SER A 13 -45.85 7.62 13.20
CA SER A 13 -45.74 8.86 14.00
C SER A 13 -44.50 9.68 13.58
N LEU A 14 -44.57 11.01 13.69
CA LEU A 14 -43.45 11.90 13.37
C LEU A 14 -42.16 11.51 14.10
N ASN A 15 -42.28 11.01 15.33
CA ASN A 15 -41.14 10.52 16.11
C ASN A 15 -40.48 9.30 15.46
N SER A 16 -41.27 8.38 14.90
CA SER A 16 -40.76 7.22 14.17
C SER A 16 -40.01 7.63 12.90
N VAL A 17 -40.50 8.64 12.18
CA VAL A 17 -39.85 9.19 10.99
C VAL A 17 -38.50 9.84 11.35
N ILE A 18 -38.48 10.64 12.42
CA ILE A 18 -37.26 11.30 12.90
C ILE A 18 -36.21 10.26 13.31
N LEU A 19 -36.62 9.20 14.01
CA LEU A 19 -35.72 8.14 14.46
C LEU A 19 -35.10 7.38 13.28
N ILE A 20 -35.88 7.08 12.23
CA ILE A 20 -35.37 6.44 11.01
C ILE A 20 -34.35 7.34 10.30
N LEU A 21 -34.62 8.64 10.19
CA LEU A 21 -33.69 9.58 9.57
C LEU A 21 -32.36 9.68 10.33
N LEU A 22 -32.40 9.69 11.66
CA LEU A 22 -31.19 9.69 12.50
C LEU A 22 -30.36 8.42 12.31
N ILE A 23 -31.01 7.26 12.23
CA ILE A 23 -30.33 5.98 11.99
C ILE A 23 -29.65 5.99 10.61
N LEU A 24 -30.34 6.46 9.57
CA LEU A 24 -29.78 6.58 8.21
C LEU A 24 -28.60 7.56 8.18
N PHE A 25 -28.69 8.68 8.90
CA PHE A 25 -27.61 9.65 9.00
C PHE A 25 -26.37 9.07 9.69
N ILE A 26 -26.54 8.33 10.79
CA ILE A 26 -25.43 7.64 11.47
C ILE A 26 -24.79 6.60 10.54
N ILE A 27 -25.58 5.81 9.82
CA ILE A 27 -25.06 4.84 8.83
C ILE A 27 -24.26 5.54 7.73
N PHE A 28 -24.77 6.67 7.21
CA PHE A 28 -24.08 7.47 6.20
C PHE A 28 -22.72 7.99 6.69
N LEU A 29 -22.67 8.51 7.92
CA LEU A 29 -21.41 8.97 8.53
C LEU A 29 -20.40 7.83 8.64
N LEU A 30 -20.82 6.65 9.14
CA LEU A 30 -19.96 5.47 9.26
C LEU A 30 -19.46 4.99 7.89
N PHE A 31 -20.30 5.03 6.85
CA PHE A 31 -19.90 4.65 5.49
C PHE A 31 -18.88 5.61 4.88
N SER A 32 -19.02 6.90 5.18
CA SER A 32 -18.13 7.94 4.65
C SER A 32 -16.68 7.77 5.14
N ASP A 33 -16.49 7.32 6.38
CA ASP A 33 -15.17 7.05 6.96
C ASP A 33 -14.51 5.81 6.35
N ILE A 34 -15.31 4.77 6.04
CA ILE A 34 -14.84 3.55 5.39
C ILE A 34 -14.37 3.85 3.96
N LEU A 35 -15.12 4.66 3.21
CA LEU A 35 -14.77 5.06 1.84
C LEU A 35 -13.52 5.96 1.79
N LYS A 36 -13.32 6.84 2.78
CA LYS A 36 -12.11 7.66 2.86
C LYS A 36 -10.86 6.83 3.15
N ARG A 37 -10.96 5.84 4.05
CA ARG A 37 -9.84 4.96 4.41
C ARG A 37 -9.36 4.07 3.25
N SER A 38 -10.25 3.62 2.37
CA SER A 38 -9.86 2.75 1.24
C SER A 38 -8.94 3.47 0.23
N SER A 39 -9.12 4.78 0.05
CA SER A 39 -8.29 5.59 -0.84
C SER A 39 -6.86 5.85 -0.33
N ALA A 40 -6.65 5.77 0.99
CA ALA A 40 -5.34 5.91 1.61
C ALA A 40 -4.47 4.64 1.44
N MET A 41 -5.09 3.49 1.15
CA MET A 41 -4.43 2.20 0.92
C MET A 41 -4.21 1.89 -0.58
N LYS A 42 -3.90 2.90 -1.40
CA LYS A 42 -3.16 2.61 -2.64
C LYS A 42 -1.73 2.27 -2.24
N LEU A 43 -1.54 1.00 -1.84
CA LEU A 43 -0.24 0.37 -1.60
C LEU A 43 0.51 0.41 -2.93
N SER A 44 1.22 1.51 -3.21
CA SER A 44 2.17 1.54 -4.31
C SER A 44 3.19 0.46 -4.02
N LYS A 45 3.35 -0.50 -4.95
CA LYS A 45 4.30 -1.58 -4.78
C LYS A 45 5.69 -0.96 -4.59
N PRO A 46 6.40 -1.22 -3.49
CA PRO A 46 7.70 -0.62 -3.27
C PRO A 46 8.69 -1.10 -4.34
N ILE A 47 9.49 -0.19 -4.89
CA ILE A 47 10.59 -0.56 -5.79
C ILE A 47 11.76 -1.02 -4.93
N ILE A 48 12.18 -2.27 -5.06
CA ILE A 48 13.31 -2.81 -4.31
C ILE A 48 14.61 -2.61 -5.11
N LYS A 49 15.62 -2.06 -4.44
CA LYS A 49 16.96 -1.82 -5.00
C LYS A 49 18.00 -2.62 -4.23
N THR A 50 19.04 -3.02 -4.96
CA THR A 50 20.23 -3.70 -4.44
C THR A 50 21.44 -2.82 -4.67
N GLU A 51 22.16 -2.48 -3.60
CA GLU A 51 23.44 -1.78 -3.66
C GLU A 51 24.58 -2.80 -3.53
N LEU A 52 25.49 -2.79 -4.52
CA LEU A 52 26.68 -3.63 -4.54
C LEU A 52 27.91 -2.79 -4.19
N ILE A 53 28.89 -3.42 -3.53
CA ILE A 53 30.19 -2.84 -3.22
C ILE A 53 31.30 -3.71 -3.78
N CYS A 54 32.31 -3.10 -4.40
CA CYS A 54 33.52 -3.80 -4.80
C CYS A 54 34.42 -4.06 -3.59
N VAL A 55 34.79 -5.31 -3.39
CA VAL A 55 35.66 -5.74 -2.28
C VAL A 55 37.09 -5.20 -2.45
N ARG A 56 37.49 -4.85 -3.69
CA ARG A 56 38.85 -4.39 -4.00
C ARG A 56 39.03 -2.88 -3.90
N CYS A 57 38.14 -2.09 -4.50
CA CYS A 57 38.29 -0.63 -4.63
C CYS A 57 37.19 0.18 -3.92
N GLY A 58 36.22 -0.49 -3.28
CA GLY A 58 35.11 0.19 -2.57
C GLY A 58 34.07 0.86 -3.47
N PHE A 59 34.16 0.70 -4.80
CA PHE A 59 33.16 1.24 -5.72
C PHE A 59 31.77 0.68 -5.41
N LYS A 60 30.77 1.56 -5.38
CA LYS A 60 29.37 1.21 -5.14
C LYS A 60 28.51 1.57 -6.33
N TYR A 61 27.54 0.72 -6.63
CA TYR A 61 26.47 1.04 -7.59
C TYR A 61 25.17 0.36 -7.18
N VAL A 62 24.06 0.92 -7.65
CA VAL A 62 22.70 0.49 -7.32
C VAL A 62 22.05 -0.07 -8.57
N ARG A 63 21.39 -1.23 -8.44
CA ARG A 63 20.57 -1.83 -9.49
C ARG A 63 19.21 -2.26 -8.95
N ASN A 64 18.31 -2.66 -9.85
CA ASN A 64 17.08 -3.34 -9.45
C ASN A 64 17.41 -4.64 -8.73
N PHE A 65 16.59 -4.99 -7.74
CA PHE A 65 16.62 -6.28 -7.10
C PHE A 65 16.51 -7.40 -8.13
N LYS A 66 17.34 -8.43 -8.01
CA LYS A 66 17.27 -9.67 -8.77
C LYS A 66 16.87 -10.80 -7.84
N GLU A 67 16.23 -11.83 -8.38
CA GLU A 67 15.97 -13.06 -7.64
C GLU A 67 17.28 -13.63 -7.06
N ASP A 68 17.20 -14.19 -5.87
CA ASP A 68 18.33 -14.62 -5.04
C ASP A 68 19.31 -13.54 -4.58
N ASP A 69 19.00 -12.25 -4.67
CA ASP A 69 19.80 -11.23 -3.99
C ASP A 69 19.63 -11.32 -2.47
N PHE A 70 20.73 -11.50 -1.75
CA PHE A 70 20.78 -11.41 -0.28
C PHE A 70 22.02 -10.64 0.17
N ILE A 71 21.93 -10.02 1.35
CA ILE A 71 23.02 -9.22 1.90
C ILE A 71 24.26 -10.10 2.09
N SER A 72 25.43 -9.59 1.70
CA SER A 72 26.72 -10.29 1.71
C SER A 72 26.92 -11.35 0.62
N LYS A 73 25.96 -11.57 -0.30
CA LYS A 73 26.17 -12.43 -1.48
C LYS A 73 27.28 -11.85 -2.36
N THR A 74 28.25 -12.69 -2.72
CA THR A 74 29.21 -12.39 -3.79
C THR A 74 28.53 -12.57 -5.15
N THR A 75 28.55 -11.56 -6.00
CA THR A 75 27.90 -11.62 -7.31
C THR A 75 28.88 -12.03 -8.40
N GLY A 76 28.38 -12.59 -9.51
CA GLY A 76 29.17 -12.85 -10.71
C GLY A 76 29.47 -11.58 -11.54
N GLU A 77 28.95 -10.43 -11.11
CA GLU A 77 29.17 -9.14 -11.77
C GLU A 77 30.59 -8.65 -11.47
N LYS A 78 31.26 -8.08 -12.47
CA LYS A 78 32.60 -7.48 -12.32
C LYS A 78 32.49 -5.98 -12.08
N CYS A 79 33.34 -5.46 -11.22
CA CYS A 79 33.43 -4.02 -10.97
C CYS A 79 33.86 -3.29 -12.25
N GLU A 80 33.05 -2.31 -12.69
CA GLU A 80 33.32 -1.50 -13.88
C GLU A 80 34.60 -0.65 -13.76
N ARG A 81 35.08 -0.37 -12.55
CA ARG A 81 36.32 0.41 -12.33
C ARG A 81 37.60 -0.41 -12.33
N CYS A 82 37.58 -1.64 -11.79
CA CYS A 82 38.81 -2.40 -11.56
C CYS A 82 38.71 -3.90 -11.85
N GLY A 83 37.59 -4.36 -12.40
CA GLY A 83 37.32 -5.78 -12.70
C GLY A 83 37.20 -6.69 -11.47
N GLY A 84 37.21 -6.13 -10.26
CA GLY A 84 37.15 -6.87 -9.00
C GLY A 84 35.76 -7.46 -8.72
N ILE A 85 35.71 -8.35 -7.73
CA ILE A 85 34.50 -9.01 -7.29
C ILE A 85 33.59 -8.01 -6.57
N LEU A 86 32.29 -8.11 -6.85
CA LEU A 86 31.24 -7.33 -6.21
C LEU A 86 30.50 -8.17 -5.16
N ARG A 87 30.11 -7.52 -4.06
CA ARG A 87 29.30 -8.11 -2.99
C ARG A 87 28.06 -7.24 -2.76
N ILE A 88 26.92 -7.86 -2.50
CA ILE A 88 25.72 -7.13 -2.10
C ILE A 88 25.93 -6.53 -0.71
N TYR A 89 25.83 -5.20 -0.62
CA TYR A 89 26.04 -4.45 0.62
C TYR A 89 24.72 -4.11 1.31
N ARG A 90 23.69 -3.71 0.54
CA ARG A 90 22.37 -3.33 1.06
C ARG A 90 21.26 -3.71 0.09
N ILE A 91 20.09 -4.01 0.65
CA ILE A 91 18.83 -4.17 -0.09
C ILE A 91 17.79 -3.30 0.61
N TYR A 92 17.11 -2.44 -0.13
CA TYR A 92 16.16 -1.49 0.45
C TYR A 92 15.01 -1.17 -0.51
N SER A 93 13.86 -0.81 0.04
CA SER A 93 12.71 -0.32 -0.71
C SER A 93 12.80 1.19 -0.91
N MET A 94 12.41 1.65 -2.10
CA MET A 94 12.14 3.04 -2.41
C MET A 94 10.64 3.19 -2.71
N GLU A 95 10.05 4.27 -2.21
CA GLU A 95 8.70 4.66 -2.62
C GLU A 95 8.76 5.22 -4.05
N GLU A 96 7.82 4.81 -4.89
CA GLU A 96 7.58 5.51 -6.15
C GLU A 96 7.12 6.93 -5.81
N LYS A 97 7.93 7.93 -6.17
CA LYS A 97 7.47 9.32 -6.12
C LYS A 97 6.22 9.39 -7.00
N ARG A 98 5.06 9.61 -6.39
CA ARG A 98 3.85 9.98 -7.15
C ARG A 98 4.20 11.28 -7.87
N VAL A 99 4.39 11.21 -9.19
CA VAL A 99 4.43 12.39 -10.03
C VAL A 99 3.04 13.02 -9.85
N LYS A 100 3.00 14.13 -9.11
CA LYS A 100 1.79 14.92 -8.91
C LYS A 100 1.45 15.67 -10.19
#